data_AF-A0A918DK56-F1
#
_entry.id   AF-A0A918DK56-F1
#
_cell.length_a   1.000
_cell.length_b   1.000
_cell.length_c   1.000
_cell.angle_alpha   90.00
_cell.angle_beta   90.00
_cell.angle_gamma   90.00
#
_symmetry.space_group_name_H-M   'P 1'
#
loop_
_entity.id
_entity.type
_entity.pdbx_description
1 polymer ?
#
loop_
_entity_poly.entity_id
_entity_poly.type
_entity_poly.pdbx_seq_one_letter_code
_entity_poly.pdbx_strand_id
1 'polypeptide(L)'
;MAMSQTELLHELEPVVAGELDRHHQMAKEWFPHEYVPWSEGRDFDGFYQGEAWQESDSKIPEAARVSLIVNLLTEDNLPSYHHEIATTFGRDGAWGTWVHRWTAEEDRHGTAIRDYLTVTRAVDPVALERARMTHMEAGYITDYGTMLQQLAYVSFQELATRIAHRNTGKASGDEGCERLLARIAADENLHMLFYRNLLKAAFELDPNQTMRAVTDVVTTFQMPGSSIEGFTRKAMIIAHEGIYDLRLHLDDVLMPVLRQWAVFDKTGLDAEGERAREELAAFLAKTETTAARFVARREERKARAALR
;
A
#
# COMPACT_ATOMS: atom_id res chain seq x y z
N MET A 1 -31.62 -14.61 0.83
CA MET A 1 -30.70 -15.28 1.76
C MET A 1 -29.33 -14.66 1.52
N ALA A 2 -28.55 -14.43 2.58
CA ALA A 2 -27.19 -13.91 2.42
C ALA A 2 -26.35 -14.91 1.63
N MET A 3 -25.52 -14.41 0.73
CA MET A 3 -24.66 -15.26 -0.09
C MET A 3 -23.48 -15.76 0.75
N SER A 4 -23.05 -16.99 0.50
CA SER A 4 -21.77 -17.46 1.00
C SER A 4 -20.61 -16.74 0.30
N GLN A 5 -19.44 -16.73 0.92
CA GLN A 5 -18.23 -16.14 0.34
C GLN A 5 -17.88 -16.76 -1.02
N THR A 6 -18.07 -18.08 -1.15
CA THR A 6 -17.82 -18.81 -2.40
C THR A 6 -18.82 -18.42 -3.50
N GLU A 7 -20.11 -18.28 -3.16
CA GLU A 7 -21.10 -17.82 -4.14
C GLU A 7 -20.79 -16.39 -4.61
N LEU A 8 -20.40 -15.49 -3.70
CA LEU A 8 -19.97 -14.13 -4.07
C LEU A 8 -18.74 -14.13 -4.98
N LEU A 9 -17.75 -14.98 -4.69
CA LEU A 9 -16.56 -15.11 -5.53
C LEU A 9 -16.94 -15.53 -6.95
N HIS A 10 -17.88 -16.47 -7.10
CA HIS A 10 -18.39 -16.88 -8.41
C HIS A 10 -19.22 -15.79 -9.11
N GLU A 11 -20.11 -15.09 -8.40
CA GLU A 11 -20.92 -14.02 -8.98
C GLU A 11 -20.10 -12.79 -9.39
N LEU A 12 -18.96 -12.56 -8.73
CA LEU A 12 -18.04 -11.46 -9.07
C LEU A 12 -17.13 -11.79 -10.26
N GLU A 13 -16.96 -13.06 -10.64
CA GLU A 13 -16.07 -13.50 -11.72
C GLU A 13 -16.28 -12.73 -13.05
N PRO A 14 -17.52 -12.45 -13.52
CA PRO A 14 -17.72 -11.65 -14.72
C PRO A 14 -17.24 -10.20 -14.58
N VAL A 15 -17.33 -9.63 -13.38
CA VAL A 15 -16.82 -8.27 -13.08
C VAL A 15 -15.29 -8.28 -13.09
N VAL A 16 -14.67 -9.33 -12.53
CA VAL A 16 -13.21 -9.53 -12.57
C VAL A 16 -12.71 -9.62 -14.00
N ALA A 17 -13.40 -10.37 -14.87
CA ALA A 17 -13.05 -10.46 -16.29
C ALA A 17 -13.14 -9.08 -16.99
N GLY A 18 -14.20 -8.32 -16.73
CA GLY A 18 -14.34 -6.96 -17.29
C GLY A 18 -13.29 -5.98 -16.77
N GLU A 19 -12.95 -6.05 -15.48
CA GLU A 19 -11.89 -5.23 -14.88
C GLU A 19 -10.50 -5.63 -15.36
N LEU A 20 -10.27 -6.92 -15.67
CA LEU A 20 -9.04 -7.39 -16.31
C LEU A 20 -8.87 -6.78 -17.70
N ASP A 21 -9.92 -6.81 -18.52
CA ASP A 21 -9.90 -6.19 -19.84
C ASP A 21 -9.63 -4.67 -19.75
N ARG A 22 -10.28 -3.98 -18.81
CA ARG A 22 -10.03 -2.56 -18.53
C ARG A 22 -8.58 -2.34 -18.12
N HIS A 23 -8.07 -3.15 -17.19
CA HIS A 23 -6.70 -3.04 -16.69
C HIS A 23 -5.70 -3.21 -17.82
N HIS A 24 -5.83 -4.25 -18.65
CA HIS A 24 -4.94 -4.49 -19.79
C HIS A 24 -4.95 -3.36 -20.82
N GLN A 25 -6.09 -2.68 -21.03
CA GLN A 25 -6.16 -1.52 -21.92
C GLN A 25 -5.49 -0.26 -21.35
N MET A 26 -5.50 -0.12 -20.02
CA MET A 26 -4.98 1.08 -19.34
C MET A 26 -3.51 0.93 -18.90
N ALA A 27 -3.10 -0.29 -18.57
CA ALA A 27 -1.76 -0.60 -18.12
C ALA A 27 -0.74 -0.22 -19.20
N LYS A 28 0.27 0.53 -18.79
CA LYS A 28 1.39 0.89 -19.65
C LYS A 28 2.59 0.09 -19.20
N GLU A 29 3.16 -0.67 -20.13
CA GLU A 29 4.39 -1.39 -19.86
C GLU A 29 5.52 -0.43 -19.49
N TRP A 30 6.35 -0.88 -18.56
CA TRP A 30 7.56 -0.22 -18.13
C TRP A 30 8.48 -1.29 -17.55
N PHE A 31 9.78 -1.01 -17.57
CA PHE A 31 10.78 -1.95 -17.10
C PHE A 31 11.60 -1.34 -15.95
N PRO A 32 11.88 -2.08 -14.85
CA PRO A 32 12.67 -1.58 -13.74
C PRO A 32 14.00 -0.92 -14.15
N HIS A 33 14.70 -1.50 -15.11
CA HIS A 33 16.01 -1.01 -15.56
C HIS A 33 15.98 0.35 -16.26
N GLU A 34 14.81 0.85 -16.68
CA GLU A 34 14.69 2.19 -17.28
C GLU A 34 14.68 3.32 -16.23
N TYR A 35 14.45 2.97 -14.96
CA TYR A 35 14.28 3.93 -13.85
C TYR A 35 15.48 3.95 -12.88
N VAL A 36 16.55 3.24 -13.21
CA VAL A 36 17.77 3.16 -12.39
C VAL A 36 18.91 3.90 -13.10
N PRO A 37 19.60 4.86 -12.45
CA PRO A 37 20.71 5.59 -13.05
C PRO A 37 21.98 4.74 -13.03
N TRP A 38 22.05 3.70 -13.88
CA TRP A 38 23.13 2.70 -13.88
C TRP A 38 24.54 3.28 -13.96
N SER A 39 24.71 4.46 -14.57
CA SER A 39 25.99 5.17 -14.62
C SER A 39 26.52 5.66 -13.26
N GLU A 40 25.67 5.72 -12.23
CA GLU A 40 26.09 6.01 -10.84
C GLU A 40 26.63 4.77 -10.11
N GLY A 41 26.41 3.58 -10.66
CA GLY A 41 26.87 2.32 -10.11
C GLY A 41 28.40 2.24 -10.09
N ARG A 42 28.94 1.85 -8.94
CA ARG A 42 30.36 1.50 -8.75
C ARG A 42 30.50 0.35 -7.77
N ASP A 43 31.56 -0.44 -7.88
CA ASP A 43 31.76 -1.63 -7.04
C ASP A 43 31.75 -1.28 -5.55
N PHE A 44 31.11 -2.12 -4.73
CA PHE A 44 31.21 -2.07 -3.27
C PHE A 44 32.52 -2.72 -2.80
N ASP A 45 32.87 -2.49 -1.54
CA ASP A 45 33.94 -3.24 -0.90
C ASP A 45 33.64 -4.75 -0.89
N GLY A 46 34.69 -5.57 -0.78
CA GLY A 46 34.59 -7.02 -0.86
C GLY A 46 35.19 -7.56 -2.15
N PHE A 47 34.46 -8.44 -2.84
CA PHE A 47 35.03 -9.29 -3.89
C PHE A 47 35.62 -8.50 -5.07
N TYR A 48 34.92 -7.46 -5.53
CA TYR A 48 35.36 -6.61 -6.63
C TYR A 48 36.27 -5.44 -6.19
N GLN A 49 36.65 -5.40 -4.90
CA GLN A 49 37.61 -4.43 -4.34
C GLN A 49 37.22 -2.96 -4.58
N GLY A 50 35.92 -2.66 -4.56
CA GLY A 50 35.41 -1.30 -4.66
C GLY A 50 35.43 -0.54 -3.33
N GLU A 51 34.53 0.42 -3.21
CA GLU A 51 34.46 1.31 -2.05
C GLU A 51 33.35 0.92 -1.10
N ALA A 52 33.67 0.85 0.19
CA ALA A 52 32.67 0.65 1.24
C ALA A 52 31.67 1.81 1.23
N TRP A 53 30.40 1.48 1.47
CA TRP A 53 29.37 2.49 1.64
C TRP A 53 29.68 3.40 2.83
N GLN A 54 29.47 4.70 2.65
CA GLN A 54 29.56 5.70 3.71
C GLN A 54 28.28 6.54 3.72
N GLU A 55 27.94 7.08 4.89
CA GLU A 55 26.75 7.94 5.06
C GLU A 55 26.69 9.09 4.04
N SER A 56 27.85 9.65 3.67
CA SER A 56 27.98 10.74 2.69
C SER A 56 27.73 10.32 1.23
N ASP A 57 27.66 9.02 0.93
CA ASP A 57 27.27 8.55 -0.41
C ASP A 57 25.79 8.86 -0.70
N SER A 58 24.98 8.92 0.36
CA SER A 58 23.56 9.16 0.22
C SER A 58 23.24 10.65 0.03
N LYS A 59 22.51 10.94 -1.04
CA LYS A 59 21.99 12.28 -1.35
C LYS A 59 20.54 12.48 -0.88
N ILE A 60 19.90 11.43 -0.38
CA ILE A 60 18.48 11.41 -0.03
C ILE A 60 18.31 11.77 1.46
N PRO A 61 17.39 12.69 1.82
CA PRO A 61 17.09 13.03 3.20
C PRO A 61 16.72 11.81 4.05
N GLU A 62 17.14 11.80 5.33
CA GLU A 62 16.98 10.66 6.23
C GLU A 62 15.56 10.08 6.24
N ALA A 63 14.53 10.93 6.39
CA ALA A 63 13.15 10.48 6.44
C ALA A 63 12.67 9.85 5.13
N ALA A 64 13.11 10.36 3.99
CA ALA A 64 12.79 9.77 2.69
C ALA A 64 13.49 8.42 2.51
N ARG A 65 14.72 8.24 3.02
CA ARG A 65 15.38 6.92 3.06
C ARG A 65 14.65 5.94 3.96
N VAL A 66 14.23 6.37 5.14
CA VAL A 66 13.42 5.55 6.05
C VAL A 66 12.13 5.10 5.35
N SER A 67 11.47 6.01 4.63
CA SER A 67 10.27 5.70 3.86
C SER A 67 10.56 4.74 2.70
N LEU A 68 11.62 4.96 1.93
CA LEU A 68 12.05 4.05 0.84
C LEU A 68 12.35 2.64 1.36
N ILE A 69 12.99 2.51 2.53
CA ILE A 69 13.21 1.20 3.17
C ILE A 69 11.88 0.56 3.56
N VAL A 70 10.94 1.31 4.14
CA VAL A 70 9.61 0.77 4.49
C VAL A 70 8.85 0.33 3.25
N ASN A 71 8.87 1.14 2.18
CA ASN A 71 8.26 0.80 0.90
C ASN A 71 8.88 -0.49 0.36
N LEU A 72 10.21 -0.56 0.22
CA LEU A 72 10.88 -1.75 -0.30
C LEU A 72 10.60 -3.01 0.53
N LEU A 73 10.70 -2.93 1.86
CA LEU A 73 10.44 -4.10 2.70
C LEU A 73 8.99 -4.56 2.58
N THR A 74 8.05 -3.63 2.40
CA THR A 74 6.66 -3.97 2.11
C THR A 74 6.58 -4.69 0.75
N GLU A 75 7.09 -4.11 -0.33
CA GLU A 75 7.08 -4.73 -1.66
C GLU A 75 7.74 -6.12 -1.70
N ASP A 76 8.88 -6.29 -1.04
CA ASP A 76 9.66 -7.54 -1.04
C ASP A 76 8.94 -8.71 -0.35
N ASN A 77 7.94 -8.44 0.50
CA ASN A 77 7.15 -9.49 1.14
C ASN A 77 6.02 -10.02 0.22
N LEU A 78 6.07 -9.67 -1.07
CA LEU A 78 5.18 -10.18 -2.13
C LEU A 78 4.95 -11.70 -2.10
N PRO A 79 5.92 -12.59 -1.78
CA PRO A 79 5.63 -14.01 -1.66
C PRO A 79 4.52 -14.32 -0.65
N SER A 80 4.49 -13.62 0.48
CA SER A 80 3.44 -13.75 1.50
C SER A 80 2.12 -13.16 1.00
N TYR A 81 2.15 -12.00 0.33
CA TYR A 81 0.92 -11.38 -0.19
C TYR A 81 0.27 -12.21 -1.30
N HIS A 82 1.10 -12.75 -2.21
CA HIS A 82 0.64 -13.69 -3.23
C HIS A 82 -0.02 -14.92 -2.59
N HIS A 83 0.57 -15.47 -1.52
CA HIS A 83 -0.02 -16.60 -0.80
C HIS A 83 -1.42 -16.27 -0.27
N GLU A 84 -1.59 -15.15 0.43
CA GLU A 84 -2.88 -14.72 0.99
C GLU A 84 -3.94 -14.48 -0.09
N ILE A 85 -3.57 -13.77 -1.15
CA ILE A 85 -4.46 -13.42 -2.27
C ILE A 85 -4.85 -14.67 -3.07
N ALA A 86 -3.88 -15.53 -3.42
CA ALA A 86 -4.14 -16.76 -4.17
C ALA A 86 -4.98 -17.76 -3.36
N THR A 87 -4.78 -17.83 -2.04
CA THR A 87 -5.58 -18.66 -1.14
C THR A 87 -7.02 -18.14 -1.04
N THR A 88 -7.20 -16.82 -1.07
CA THR A 88 -8.53 -16.19 -0.94
C THR A 88 -9.34 -16.25 -2.24
N PHE A 89 -8.75 -15.84 -3.37
CA PHE A 89 -9.47 -15.68 -4.64
C PHE A 89 -9.35 -16.89 -5.57
N GLY A 90 -8.42 -17.81 -5.27
CA GLY A 90 -8.12 -18.95 -6.13
C GLY A 90 -7.17 -18.60 -7.27
N ARG A 91 -6.87 -19.62 -8.08
CA ARG A 91 -5.85 -19.56 -9.15
C ARG A 91 -6.39 -19.92 -10.53
N ASP A 92 -7.70 -20.10 -10.63
CA ASP A 92 -8.40 -20.46 -11.85
C ASP A 92 -9.21 -19.27 -12.39
N GLY A 93 -9.57 -19.32 -13.67
CA GLY A 93 -10.45 -18.33 -14.29
C GLY A 93 -9.88 -16.90 -14.32
N ALA A 94 -10.79 -15.93 -14.28
CA ALA A 94 -10.48 -14.51 -14.24
C ALA A 94 -9.77 -14.14 -12.94
N TRP A 95 -10.23 -14.65 -11.78
CA TRP A 95 -9.53 -14.45 -10.51
C TRP A 95 -8.06 -14.87 -10.58
N GLY A 96 -7.78 -16.09 -11.03
CA GLY A 96 -6.41 -16.59 -11.17
C GLY A 96 -5.57 -15.77 -12.14
N THR A 97 -6.17 -15.33 -13.24
CA THR A 97 -5.51 -14.45 -14.22
C THR A 97 -5.12 -13.11 -13.59
N TRP A 98 -6.02 -12.50 -12.82
CA TRP A 98 -5.74 -11.27 -12.08
C TRP A 98 -4.64 -11.47 -11.03
N VAL A 99 -4.73 -12.51 -10.19
CA VAL A 99 -3.72 -12.78 -9.16
C VAL A 99 -2.33 -12.91 -9.78
N HIS A 100 -2.19 -13.66 -10.88
CA HIS A 100 -0.90 -13.78 -11.57
C HIS A 100 -0.44 -12.46 -12.20
N ARG A 101 -1.36 -11.67 -12.79
CA ARG A 101 -1.01 -10.38 -13.40
C ARG A 101 -0.55 -9.37 -12.36
N TRP A 102 -1.33 -9.18 -11.31
CA TRP A 102 -1.05 -8.29 -10.19
C TRP A 102 0.29 -8.66 -9.56
N THR A 103 0.53 -9.94 -9.23
CA THR A 103 1.82 -10.37 -8.65
C THR A 103 3.00 -10.06 -9.58
N ALA A 104 2.86 -10.21 -10.90
CA ALA A 104 3.93 -9.89 -11.85
C ALA A 104 4.13 -8.38 -12.07
N GLU A 105 3.17 -7.53 -11.70
CA GLU A 105 3.31 -6.08 -11.66
C GLU A 105 3.99 -5.66 -10.35
N GLU A 106 3.53 -6.16 -9.20
CA GLU A 106 4.13 -5.88 -7.89
C GLU A 106 5.60 -6.30 -7.79
N ASP A 107 6.01 -7.42 -8.39
CA ASP A 107 7.41 -7.87 -8.38
C ASP A 107 8.39 -6.82 -8.96
N ARG A 108 7.90 -6.00 -9.91
CA ARG A 108 8.70 -4.91 -10.49
C ARG A 108 8.92 -3.77 -9.51
N HIS A 109 8.02 -3.55 -8.56
CA HIS A 109 8.11 -2.47 -7.57
C HIS A 109 9.32 -2.68 -6.67
N GLY A 110 9.38 -3.84 -6.00
CA GLY A 110 10.51 -4.22 -5.14
C GLY A 110 11.82 -4.22 -5.90
N THR A 111 11.84 -4.83 -7.10
CA THR A 111 13.03 -4.86 -7.98
C THR A 111 13.55 -3.45 -8.27
N ALA A 112 12.69 -2.55 -8.74
CA ALA A 112 13.10 -1.21 -9.15
C ALA A 112 13.56 -0.36 -7.97
N ILE A 113 12.86 -0.42 -6.83
CA ILE A 113 13.26 0.33 -5.61
C ILE A 113 14.60 -0.19 -5.09
N ARG A 114 14.79 -1.51 -5.03
CA ARG A 114 16.03 -2.14 -4.54
C ARG A 114 17.23 -1.78 -5.41
N ASP A 115 17.07 -1.87 -6.73
CA ASP A 115 18.15 -1.52 -7.66
C ASP A 115 18.46 -0.03 -7.60
N TYR A 116 17.44 0.83 -7.52
CA TYR A 116 17.64 2.25 -7.34
C TYR A 116 18.44 2.56 -6.07
N LEU A 117 18.03 2.01 -4.92
CA LEU A 117 18.69 2.21 -3.63
C LEU A 117 20.15 1.73 -3.65
N THR A 118 20.40 0.60 -4.31
CA THR A 118 21.74 -0.01 -4.39
C THR A 118 22.65 0.78 -5.32
N VAL A 119 22.21 1.08 -6.55
CA VAL A 119 23.01 1.76 -7.57
C VAL A 119 23.35 3.19 -7.15
N THR A 120 22.40 3.90 -6.55
CA THR A 120 22.62 5.27 -6.07
C THR A 120 23.33 5.33 -4.72
N ARG A 121 23.64 4.18 -4.10
CA ARG A 121 24.14 4.09 -2.71
C ARG A 121 23.29 4.90 -1.72
N ALA A 122 21.98 4.98 -1.97
CA ALA A 122 21.08 5.80 -1.17
C ALA A 122 20.99 5.34 0.29
N VAL A 123 21.24 4.06 0.58
CA VAL A 123 21.23 3.48 1.94
C VAL A 123 22.38 2.50 2.10
N ASP A 124 22.71 2.16 3.35
CA ASP A 124 23.64 1.07 3.66
C ASP A 124 23.11 -0.25 3.06
N PRO A 125 23.80 -0.84 2.07
CA PRO A 125 23.33 -2.04 1.40
C PRO A 125 23.36 -3.27 2.32
N VAL A 126 24.30 -3.35 3.27
CA VAL A 126 24.40 -4.49 4.19
C VAL A 126 23.27 -4.45 5.20
N ALA A 127 22.98 -3.27 5.75
CA ALA A 127 21.83 -3.09 6.65
C ALA A 127 20.51 -3.36 5.92
N LEU A 128 20.39 -2.91 4.67
CA LEU A 128 19.21 -3.16 3.85
C LEU A 128 19.00 -4.66 3.60
N GLU A 129 20.01 -5.38 3.09
CA GLU A 129 19.89 -6.81 2.77
C GLU A 129 19.58 -7.66 4.03
N ARG A 130 20.11 -7.29 5.20
CA ARG A 130 19.74 -7.94 6.47
C ARG A 130 18.27 -7.69 6.83
N ALA A 131 17.80 -6.46 6.69
CA ALA A 131 16.40 -6.13 6.97
C ALA A 131 15.42 -6.85 6.02
N ARG A 132 15.80 -6.99 4.73
CA ARG A 132 15.05 -7.76 3.74
C ARG A 132 14.91 -9.22 4.15
N MET A 133 16.02 -9.86 4.53
CA MET A 133 16.01 -11.25 5.04
C MET A 133 15.10 -11.40 6.26
N THR A 134 15.29 -10.55 7.28
CA THR A 134 14.49 -10.63 8.52
C THR A 134 12.99 -10.45 8.26
N HIS A 135 12.61 -9.47 7.44
CA HIS A 135 11.20 -9.19 7.18
C HIS A 135 10.52 -10.29 6.34
N MET A 136 11.21 -10.77 5.30
CA MET A 136 10.67 -11.83 4.44
C MET A 136 10.60 -13.19 5.14
N GLU A 137 11.54 -13.51 6.04
CA GLU A 137 11.46 -14.70 6.90
C GLU A 137 10.29 -14.65 7.89
N ALA A 138 9.95 -13.46 8.39
CA ALA A 138 8.79 -13.29 9.26
C ALA A 138 7.46 -13.48 8.50
N GLY A 139 7.44 -13.11 7.22
CA GLY A 139 6.28 -13.22 6.35
C GLY A 139 5.15 -12.25 6.70
N TYR A 140 3.98 -12.52 6.14
CA TYR A 140 2.74 -11.79 6.44
C TYR A 140 1.58 -12.78 6.45
N ILE A 141 0.66 -12.59 7.39
CA ILE A 141 -0.59 -13.34 7.49
C ILE A 141 -1.70 -12.32 7.67
N THR A 142 -2.78 -12.47 6.91
CA THR A 142 -3.95 -11.62 7.07
C THR A 142 -4.74 -11.97 8.33
N ASP A 143 -5.27 -10.97 9.03
CA ASP A 143 -6.26 -11.19 10.11
C ASP A 143 -7.69 -11.35 9.54
N TYR A 144 -7.87 -11.20 8.23
CA TYR A 144 -9.18 -11.22 7.58
C TYR A 144 -9.56 -12.60 7.06
N GLY A 145 -10.59 -13.20 7.66
CA GLY A 145 -11.02 -14.57 7.36
C GLY A 145 -12.00 -14.72 6.20
N THR A 146 -12.40 -13.64 5.52
CA THR A 146 -13.40 -13.68 4.45
C THR A 146 -12.90 -13.01 3.17
N MET A 147 -13.41 -13.45 2.02
CA MET A 147 -13.09 -12.88 0.71
C MET A 147 -13.46 -11.39 0.65
N LEU A 148 -14.63 -11.00 1.17
CA LEU A 148 -15.02 -9.58 1.20
C LEU A 148 -14.12 -8.71 2.07
N GLN A 149 -13.68 -9.20 3.23
CA GLN A 149 -12.74 -8.44 4.07
C GLN A 149 -11.38 -8.30 3.37
N GLN A 150 -10.90 -9.35 2.72
CA GLN A 150 -9.67 -9.30 1.94
C GLN A 150 -9.78 -8.32 0.76
N LEU A 151 -10.89 -8.36 0.02
CA LEU A 151 -11.18 -7.43 -1.08
C LEU A 151 -11.27 -5.98 -0.59
N ALA A 152 -11.89 -5.75 0.57
CA ALA A 152 -11.93 -4.44 1.20
C ALA A 152 -10.54 -3.97 1.64
N TYR A 153 -9.74 -4.85 2.26
CA TYR A 153 -8.38 -4.55 2.71
C TYR A 153 -7.48 -4.08 1.56
N VAL A 154 -7.39 -4.86 0.49
CA VAL A 154 -6.57 -4.49 -0.69
C VAL A 154 -7.07 -3.22 -1.36
N SER A 155 -8.39 -2.96 -1.38
CA SER A 155 -8.94 -1.71 -1.92
C SER A 155 -8.42 -0.45 -1.22
N PHE A 156 -8.25 -0.50 0.10
CA PHE A 156 -7.67 0.62 0.87
C PHE A 156 -6.15 0.61 0.83
N GLN A 157 -5.54 -0.56 0.90
CA GLN A 157 -4.08 -0.70 0.97
C GLN A 157 -3.40 -0.19 -0.32
N GLU A 158 -3.93 -0.51 -1.49
CA GLU A 158 -3.41 -0.05 -2.80
C GLU A 158 -3.45 1.48 -2.94
N LEU A 159 -4.48 2.14 -2.38
CA LEU A 159 -4.52 3.60 -2.37
C LEU A 159 -3.52 4.19 -1.36
N ALA A 160 -3.32 3.52 -0.23
CA ALA A 160 -2.36 3.92 0.78
C ALA A 160 -0.92 3.85 0.25
N THR A 161 -0.54 2.75 -0.40
CA THR A 161 0.78 2.57 -1.04
C THR A 161 1.00 3.56 -2.16
N ARG A 162 0.00 3.79 -3.04
CA ARG A 162 0.05 4.87 -4.04
C ARG A 162 0.43 6.22 -3.43
N ILE A 163 -0.20 6.61 -2.32
CA ILE A 163 0.07 7.89 -1.65
C ILE A 163 1.46 7.88 -1.00
N ALA A 164 1.82 6.79 -0.32
CA ALA A 164 3.12 6.62 0.31
C ALA A 164 4.27 6.70 -0.70
N HIS A 165 4.18 6.01 -1.84
CA HIS A 165 5.16 6.08 -2.94
C HIS A 165 5.25 7.50 -3.49
N ARG A 166 4.13 8.12 -3.87
CA ARG A 166 4.13 9.48 -4.43
C ARG A 166 4.77 10.49 -3.48
N ASN A 167 4.43 10.44 -2.19
CA ASN A 167 4.94 11.38 -1.21
C ASN A 167 6.41 11.10 -0.87
N THR A 168 6.82 9.83 -0.84
CA THR A 168 8.23 9.43 -0.67
C THR A 168 9.08 9.96 -1.82
N GLY A 169 8.61 9.85 -3.06
CA GLY A 169 9.28 10.39 -4.24
C GLY A 169 9.55 11.88 -4.11
N LYS A 170 8.53 12.66 -3.72
CA LYS A 170 8.68 14.10 -3.48
C LYS A 170 9.63 14.43 -2.33
N ALA A 171 9.51 13.69 -1.22
CA ALA A 171 10.35 13.91 -0.03
C ALA A 171 11.82 13.54 -0.27
N SER A 172 12.11 12.72 -1.29
CA SER A 172 13.48 12.35 -1.65
C SER A 172 14.31 13.54 -2.13
N GLY A 173 13.67 14.56 -2.72
CA GLY A 173 14.34 15.68 -3.36
C GLY A 173 15.15 15.29 -4.61
N ASP A 174 14.98 14.07 -5.12
CA ASP A 174 15.69 13.51 -6.26
C ASP A 174 14.73 13.24 -7.42
N GLU A 175 15.03 13.78 -8.61
CA GLU A 175 14.16 13.66 -9.80
C GLU A 175 14.05 12.22 -10.33
N GLY A 176 15.10 11.41 -10.18
CA GLY A 176 15.11 10.00 -10.57
C GLY A 176 14.22 9.17 -9.65
N CYS A 177 14.36 9.37 -8.33
CA CYS A 177 13.53 8.73 -7.32
C CYS A 177 12.05 9.14 -7.45
N GLU A 178 11.76 10.43 -7.66
CA GLU A 178 10.38 10.90 -7.86
C GLU A 178 9.76 10.26 -9.12
N ARG A 179 10.52 10.15 -10.21
CA ARG A 179 10.06 9.51 -11.45
C ARG A 179 9.77 8.03 -11.27
N LEU A 180 10.66 7.30 -10.57
CA LEU A 180 10.47 5.89 -10.24
C LEU A 180 9.21 5.68 -9.40
N LEU A 181 9.09 6.40 -8.28
CA LEU A 181 7.95 6.21 -7.37
C LEU A 181 6.63 6.72 -7.96
N ALA A 182 6.66 7.70 -8.87
CA ALA A 182 5.49 8.09 -9.64
C ALA A 182 5.03 7.00 -10.63
N ARG A 183 5.96 6.20 -11.18
CA ARG A 183 5.63 5.05 -12.04
C ARG A 183 4.97 3.94 -11.24
N ILE A 184 5.55 3.58 -10.08
CA ILE A 184 4.97 2.59 -9.17
C ILE A 184 3.58 3.05 -8.70
N ALA A 185 3.45 4.30 -8.26
CA ALA A 185 2.16 4.87 -7.86
C ALA A 185 1.10 4.89 -8.99
N ALA A 186 1.50 4.76 -10.26
CA ALA A 186 0.57 4.63 -11.38
C ALA A 186 0.01 3.20 -11.50
N ASP A 187 0.79 2.16 -11.18
CA ASP A 187 0.34 0.77 -11.14
C ASP A 187 -0.62 0.55 -9.97
N GLU A 188 -0.21 0.98 -8.77
CA GLU A 188 -1.02 1.00 -7.53
C GLU A 188 -2.38 1.68 -7.74
N ASN A 189 -2.42 2.74 -8.56
CA ASN A 189 -3.68 3.39 -8.92
C ASN A 189 -4.59 2.47 -9.76
N LEU A 190 -4.03 1.70 -10.70
CA LEU A 190 -4.80 0.77 -11.51
C LEU A 190 -5.28 -0.44 -10.69
N HIS A 191 -4.43 -0.96 -9.79
CA HIS A 191 -4.78 -2.02 -8.84
C HIS A 191 -5.89 -1.57 -7.89
N MET A 192 -5.76 -0.39 -7.30
CA MET A 192 -6.81 0.23 -6.48
C MET A 192 -8.13 0.34 -7.26
N LEU A 193 -8.11 0.81 -8.51
CA LEU A 193 -9.32 0.91 -9.33
C LEU A 193 -9.98 -0.45 -9.54
N PHE A 194 -9.18 -1.51 -9.78
CA PHE A 194 -9.64 -2.88 -9.95
C PHE A 194 -10.41 -3.35 -8.71
N TYR A 195 -9.77 -3.35 -7.55
CA TYR A 195 -10.38 -3.83 -6.31
C TYR A 195 -11.55 -2.96 -5.83
N ARG A 196 -11.45 -1.64 -5.97
CA ARG A 196 -12.52 -0.72 -5.61
C ARG A 196 -13.78 -0.94 -6.45
N ASN A 197 -13.62 -1.22 -7.74
CA ASN A 197 -14.76 -1.51 -8.62
C ASN A 197 -15.39 -2.87 -8.30
N LEU A 198 -14.59 -3.88 -7.95
CA LEU A 198 -15.09 -5.17 -7.48
C LEU A 198 -15.88 -5.04 -6.17
N LEU A 199 -15.38 -4.28 -5.20
CA LEU A 199 -16.10 -4.09 -3.94
C LEU A 199 -17.39 -3.27 -4.14
N LYS A 200 -17.44 -2.38 -5.15
CA LYS A 200 -18.68 -1.73 -5.56
C LYS A 200 -19.71 -2.76 -6.06
N ALA A 201 -19.29 -3.70 -6.91
CA ALA A 201 -20.17 -4.78 -7.37
C ALA A 201 -20.58 -5.72 -6.22
N ALA A 202 -19.69 -6.01 -5.27
CA ALA A 202 -20.03 -6.78 -4.08
C ALA A 202 -21.15 -6.14 -3.26
N PHE A 203 -21.13 -4.80 -3.12
CA PHE A 203 -22.23 -4.08 -2.50
C PHE A 203 -23.57 -4.15 -3.28
N GLU A 204 -23.54 -4.42 -4.58
CA GLU A 204 -24.76 -4.61 -5.39
C GLU A 204 -25.33 -6.03 -5.20
N LEU A 205 -24.48 -7.02 -4.93
CA LEU A 205 -24.84 -8.41 -4.66
C LEU A 205 -25.30 -8.64 -3.21
N ASP A 206 -24.50 -8.22 -2.24
CA ASP A 206 -24.79 -8.35 -0.81
C ASP A 206 -24.35 -7.10 -0.04
N PRO A 207 -25.22 -6.08 0.08
CA PRO A 207 -24.85 -4.81 0.72
C PRO A 207 -24.56 -4.94 2.21
N ASN A 208 -25.17 -5.92 2.90
CA ASN A 208 -25.04 -6.10 4.34
C ASN A 208 -23.69 -6.71 4.70
N GLN A 209 -23.35 -7.82 4.05
CA GLN A 209 -22.08 -8.48 4.28
C GLN A 209 -20.90 -7.60 3.83
N THR A 210 -21.07 -6.86 2.72
CA THR A 210 -20.05 -5.93 2.24
C THR A 210 -19.89 -4.72 3.19
N MET A 211 -20.98 -4.16 3.74
CA MET A 211 -20.88 -3.09 4.73
C MET A 211 -20.14 -3.56 5.99
N ARG A 212 -20.43 -4.77 6.46
CA ARG A 212 -19.73 -5.37 7.60
C ARG A 212 -18.24 -5.54 7.32
N ALA A 213 -17.88 -6.11 6.18
CA ALA A 213 -16.49 -6.33 5.78
C ALA A 213 -15.70 -5.01 5.68
N VAL A 214 -16.28 -3.97 5.05
CA VAL A 214 -15.68 -2.64 5.00
C VAL A 214 -15.48 -2.05 6.39
N THR A 215 -16.48 -2.18 7.27
CA THR A 215 -16.39 -1.64 8.63
C THR A 215 -15.30 -2.36 9.43
N ASP A 216 -15.23 -3.69 9.37
CA ASP A 216 -14.18 -4.46 10.03
C ASP A 216 -12.81 -3.96 9.59
N VAL A 217 -12.56 -3.97 8.28
CA VAL A 217 -11.28 -3.57 7.71
C VAL A 217 -10.91 -2.14 8.07
N VAL A 218 -11.81 -1.17 7.94
CA VAL A 218 -11.49 0.24 8.26
C VAL A 218 -11.19 0.43 9.74
N THR A 219 -11.91 -0.28 10.62
CA THR A 219 -11.74 -0.13 12.07
C THR A 219 -10.51 -0.85 12.61
N THR A 220 -10.00 -1.86 11.90
CA THR A 220 -8.82 -2.64 12.29
C THR A 220 -7.63 -2.52 11.34
N PHE A 221 -7.69 -1.63 10.35
CA PHE A 221 -6.68 -1.52 9.30
C PHE A 221 -5.27 -1.37 9.87
N GLN A 222 -4.34 -2.19 9.38
CA GLN A 222 -2.92 -2.04 9.60
C GLN A 222 -2.21 -1.95 8.26
N MET A 223 -1.17 -1.11 8.19
CA MET A 223 -0.28 -1.14 7.04
C MET A 223 0.41 -2.52 6.98
N PRO A 224 0.59 -3.12 5.78
CA PRO A 224 1.19 -4.45 5.65
C PRO A 224 2.63 -4.52 6.19
N GLY A 225 3.36 -3.38 6.17
CA GLY A 225 4.67 -3.25 6.79
C GLY A 225 4.67 -3.13 8.32
N SER A 226 3.54 -3.30 9.03
CA SER A 226 3.45 -3.11 10.49
C SER A 226 4.35 -4.07 11.29
N SER A 227 4.71 -5.21 10.70
CA SER A 227 5.62 -6.21 11.27
C SER A 227 7.11 -5.92 11.02
N ILE A 228 7.45 -4.87 10.25
CA ILE A 228 8.85 -4.46 10.02
C ILE A 228 9.53 -4.15 11.36
N GLU A 229 10.77 -4.62 11.55
CA GLU A 229 11.52 -4.33 12.77
C GLU A 229 11.66 -2.80 12.99
N GLY A 230 11.24 -2.35 14.18
CA GLY A 230 11.25 -0.94 14.52
C GLY A 230 10.23 -0.09 13.77
N PHE A 231 9.19 -0.69 13.16
CA PHE A 231 8.17 0.02 12.37
C PHE A 231 7.61 1.25 13.08
N THR A 232 7.24 1.16 14.36
CA THR A 232 6.71 2.30 15.12
C THR A 232 7.63 3.53 15.07
N ARG A 233 8.95 3.34 15.18
CA ARG A 233 9.91 4.45 15.07
C ARG A 233 9.97 4.98 13.64
N LYS A 234 10.02 4.10 12.64
CA LYS A 234 10.05 4.47 11.22
C LYS A 234 8.78 5.26 10.83
N ALA A 235 7.61 4.77 11.20
CA ALA A 235 6.32 5.41 10.99
C ALA A 235 6.25 6.81 11.63
N MET A 236 6.82 6.99 12.84
CA MET A 236 6.89 8.32 13.45
C MET A 236 7.77 9.31 12.66
N ILE A 237 8.90 8.85 12.11
CA ILE A 237 9.78 9.68 11.26
C ILE A 237 9.03 10.09 9.98
N ILE A 238 8.45 9.12 9.29
CA ILE A 238 7.64 9.30 8.06
C ILE A 238 6.49 10.28 8.31
N ALA A 239 5.76 10.13 9.41
CA ALA A 239 4.64 11.00 9.76
C ALA A 239 5.07 12.41 10.17
N HIS A 240 6.24 12.57 10.79
CA HIS A 240 6.75 13.88 11.16
C HIS A 240 7.12 14.74 9.95
N GLU A 241 7.71 14.11 8.93
CA GLU A 241 7.99 14.77 7.65
C GLU A 241 6.76 14.91 6.75
N GLY A 242 5.61 14.35 7.15
CA GLY A 242 4.37 14.45 6.38
C GLY A 242 4.36 13.60 5.11
N ILE A 243 5.19 12.55 5.06
CA ILE A 243 5.22 11.60 3.95
C ILE A 243 3.96 10.73 3.98
N TYR A 244 3.64 10.17 5.15
CA TYR A 244 2.41 9.42 5.39
C TYR A 244 2.04 9.49 6.87
N ASP A 245 0.79 9.86 7.16
CA ASP A 245 0.27 9.97 8.53
C ASP A 245 -1.23 9.65 8.58
N LEU A 246 -1.81 9.66 9.78
CA LEU A 246 -3.23 9.35 9.98
C LEU A 246 -4.17 10.34 9.30
N ARG A 247 -3.78 11.62 9.15
CA ARG A 247 -4.59 12.63 8.48
C ARG A 247 -4.64 12.33 6.98
N LEU A 248 -3.49 12.05 6.36
CA LEU A 248 -3.43 11.63 4.96
C LEU A 248 -4.19 10.31 4.73
N HIS A 249 -4.04 9.33 5.63
CA HIS A 249 -4.80 8.09 5.51
C HIS A 249 -6.32 8.33 5.58
N LEU A 250 -6.79 9.18 6.48
CA LEU A 250 -8.21 9.49 6.56
C LEU A 250 -8.70 10.23 5.29
N ASP A 251 -8.05 11.32 4.93
CA ASP A 251 -8.53 12.26 3.93
C ASP A 251 -8.33 11.76 2.49
N ASP A 252 -7.23 11.05 2.25
CA ASP A 252 -6.80 10.66 0.90
C ASP A 252 -6.95 9.15 0.63
N VAL A 253 -7.13 8.30 1.66
CA VAL A 253 -7.38 6.85 1.50
C VAL A 253 -8.82 6.49 1.86
N LEU A 254 -9.19 6.64 3.13
CA LEU A 254 -10.47 6.13 3.64
C LEU A 254 -11.65 6.89 3.03
N MET A 255 -11.69 8.21 3.19
CA MET A 255 -12.83 9.02 2.78
C MET A 255 -13.09 8.98 1.26
N PRO A 256 -12.08 9.03 0.37
CA PRO A 256 -12.32 8.95 -1.07
C PRO A 256 -12.93 7.62 -1.50
N VAL A 257 -12.43 6.51 -0.95
CA VAL A 257 -12.92 5.16 -1.27
C VAL A 257 -14.33 4.95 -0.73
N LEU A 258 -14.60 5.33 0.53
CA LEU A 258 -15.93 5.25 1.14
C LEU A 258 -16.97 6.12 0.40
N ARG A 259 -16.57 7.31 -0.06
CA ARG A 259 -17.42 8.18 -0.89
C ARG A 259 -17.74 7.54 -2.23
N GLN A 260 -16.77 6.90 -2.87
CA GLN A 260 -16.98 6.23 -4.16
C GLN A 260 -18.04 5.13 -4.08
N TRP A 261 -18.15 4.44 -2.94
CA TRP A 261 -19.17 3.42 -2.71
C TRP A 261 -20.48 3.95 -2.13
N ALA A 262 -20.53 5.26 -1.81
CA ALA A 262 -21.65 5.92 -1.16
C ALA A 262 -22.13 5.18 0.11
N VAL A 263 -21.19 4.74 0.94
CA VAL A 263 -21.48 3.85 2.10
C VAL A 263 -22.52 4.44 3.07
N PHE A 264 -22.53 5.77 3.24
CA PHE A 264 -23.45 6.45 4.14
C PHE A 264 -24.85 6.68 3.54
N ASP A 265 -24.95 6.67 2.21
CA ASP A 265 -26.21 6.83 1.49
C ASP A 265 -26.78 5.48 1.01
N LYS A 266 -26.10 4.37 1.34
CA LYS A 266 -26.49 3.03 0.92
C LYS A 266 -27.87 2.68 1.48
N THR A 267 -28.75 2.20 0.61
CA THR A 267 -30.08 1.68 0.95
C THR A 267 -30.08 0.16 0.93
N GLY A 268 -31.11 -0.47 1.52
CA GLY A 268 -31.25 -1.93 1.52
C GLY A 268 -30.39 -2.64 2.56
N LEU A 269 -29.88 -1.89 3.55
CA LEU A 269 -29.24 -2.47 4.72
C LEU A 269 -30.30 -3.00 5.69
N ASP A 270 -30.03 -4.16 6.27
CA ASP A 270 -30.76 -4.70 7.41
C ASP A 270 -30.20 -4.15 8.73
N ALA A 271 -30.69 -4.65 9.87
CA ALA A 271 -30.24 -4.18 11.18
C ALA A 271 -28.74 -4.37 11.44
N GLU A 272 -28.13 -5.42 10.88
CA GLU A 272 -26.71 -5.71 11.05
C GLU A 272 -25.85 -4.81 10.13
N GLY A 273 -26.29 -4.61 8.88
CA GLY A 273 -25.67 -3.66 7.96
C GLY A 273 -25.74 -2.22 8.47
N GLU A 274 -26.87 -1.83 9.06
CA GLU A 274 -27.03 -0.51 9.69
C GLU A 274 -26.12 -0.33 10.91
N ARG A 275 -26.02 -1.35 11.77
CA ARG A 275 -25.09 -1.31 12.91
C ARG A 275 -23.64 -1.17 12.45
N ALA A 276 -23.23 -1.89 11.40
CA ALA A 276 -21.90 -1.74 10.82
C ALA A 276 -21.65 -0.31 10.30
N ARG A 277 -22.63 0.29 9.61
CA ARG A 277 -22.54 1.68 9.15
C ARG A 277 -22.39 2.67 10.30
N GLU A 278 -23.12 2.49 11.39
CA GLU A 278 -23.00 3.33 12.60
C GLU A 278 -21.63 3.19 13.27
N GLU A 279 -21.11 1.97 13.40
CA GLU A 279 -19.76 1.70 13.91
C GLU A 279 -18.68 2.39 13.05
N LEU A 280 -18.79 2.28 11.72
CA LEU A 280 -17.91 2.95 10.77
C LEU A 280 -17.94 4.47 10.97
N ALA A 281 -19.13 5.06 11.05
CA ALA A 281 -19.28 6.50 11.26
C ALA A 281 -18.65 6.97 12.58
N ALA A 282 -18.87 6.22 13.66
CA ALA A 282 -18.30 6.52 14.97
C ALA A 282 -16.76 6.42 14.96
N PHE A 283 -16.20 5.42 14.29
CA PHE A 283 -14.76 5.27 14.12
C PHE A 283 -14.16 6.44 13.34
N LEU A 284 -14.73 6.81 12.19
CA LEU A 284 -14.23 7.92 11.38
C LEU A 284 -14.27 9.25 12.15
N ALA A 285 -15.32 9.52 12.93
CA ALA A 285 -15.40 10.72 13.76
C ALA A 285 -14.29 10.78 14.84
N LYS A 286 -13.96 9.62 15.44
CA LYS A 286 -12.85 9.49 16.38
C LYS A 286 -11.49 9.67 15.69
N THR A 287 -11.33 9.09 14.51
CA THR A 287 -10.11 9.19 13.70
C THR A 287 -9.87 10.63 13.26
N GLU A 288 -10.90 11.35 12.83
CA GLU A 288 -10.85 12.79 12.52
C GLU A 288 -10.31 13.60 13.70
N THR A 289 -10.87 13.39 14.89
CA THR A 289 -10.40 14.08 16.11
C THR A 289 -8.93 13.78 16.42
N THR A 290 -8.52 12.53 16.22
CA THR A 290 -7.14 12.08 16.48
C THR A 290 -6.16 12.66 15.46
N ALA A 291 -6.52 12.63 14.18
CA ALA A 291 -5.76 13.21 13.08
C ALA A 291 -5.58 14.73 13.25
N ALA A 292 -6.66 15.46 13.57
CA ALA A 292 -6.60 16.90 13.83
C ALA A 292 -5.64 17.25 14.97
N ARG A 293 -5.69 16.51 16.08
CA ARG A 293 -4.76 16.69 17.22
C ARG A 293 -3.32 16.40 16.84
N PHE A 294 -3.07 15.39 16.02
CA PHE A 294 -1.73 15.06 15.54
C PHE A 294 -1.15 16.19 14.69
N VAL A 295 -1.91 16.69 13.71
CA VAL A 295 -1.50 17.81 12.85
C VAL A 295 -1.19 19.06 13.67
N ALA A 296 -2.07 19.46 14.58
CA ALA A 296 -1.85 20.63 15.44
C ALA A 296 -0.53 20.53 16.23
N ARG A 297 -0.26 19.37 16.84
CA ARG A 297 1.00 19.13 17.58
C ARG A 297 2.23 19.14 16.68
N ARG A 298 2.13 18.65 15.43
CA ARG A 298 3.23 18.70 14.47
C ARG A 298 3.57 20.13 14.09
N GLU A 299 2.56 20.94 13.76
CA GLU A 299 2.75 22.36 13.39
C GLU A 299 3.33 23.17 14.56
N GLU A 300 2.85 22.95 15.79
CA GLU A 300 3.43 23.58 16.98
C GLU A 300 4.92 23.24 17.16
N ARG A 301 5.32 21.99 16.90
CA ARG A 301 6.73 21.57 16.98
C ARG A 301 7.57 22.23 15.89
N LYS A 302 7.07 22.28 14.65
CA LYS A 302 7.75 22.95 13.53
C LYS A 302 7.94 24.43 13.81
N ALA A 303 6.90 25.11 14.31
CA ALA A 303 6.97 26.52 14.69
C ALA A 303 8.01 26.77 15.81
N ARG A 304 8.08 25.90 16.83
CA ARG A 304 9.08 26.00 17.90
C ARG A 304 10.51 25.76 17.40
N ALA A 305 10.70 24.85 16.44
CA ALA A 305 12.00 24.58 15.85
C ALA A 305 12.49 25.74 14.99
N ALA A 306 11.60 26.39 14.23
CA ALA A 306 11.93 27.55 13.40
C ALA A 306 12.30 28.82 14.20
N LEU A 307 12.00 28.85 15.50
CA LEU A 307 12.35 29.94 16.42
C LEU A 307 13.69 29.74 17.14
N ARG A 308 14.36 28.61 16.92
CA ARG A 308 15.67 28.27 17.50
C ARG A 308 16.76 28.38 16.47
#